data_AF-A0A943G167-F1
#
_entry.id   AF-A0A943G167-F1
#
_cell.length_a   1.000
_cell.length_b   1.000
_cell.length_c   1.000
_cell.angle_alpha   90.00
_cell.angle_beta   90.00
_cell.angle_gamma   90.00
#
_symmetry.space_group_name_H-M   'P 1'
#
loop_
_entity.id
_entity.type
_entity.pdbx_description
1 polymer ?
#
loop_
_entity_poly.entity_id
_entity_poly.type
_entity_poly.pdbx_seq_one_letter_code
_entity_poly.pdbx_strand_id
1 'polypeptide(L)'
;MNNNYTYTNYRQIIPDPMGGSISNQNMRGTTNNLESLQNFLALNIGKNVSLYTSYSNSIEWKNKIFTGTISEVGSDYILLNDDKSNKNVLIWIYSVDFIIFNN
;
A
#
# COMPACT_ATOMS: atom_id res chain seq x y z
N MET A 1 -3.52 17.23 -12.05
CA MET A 1 -2.66 17.04 -10.87
C MET A 1 -2.07 15.65 -10.99
N ASN A 2 -0.79 15.54 -11.33
CA ASN A 2 -0.08 14.29 -11.55
C ASN A 2 1.02 14.21 -10.51
N ASN A 3 0.83 13.41 -9.45
CA ASN A 3 1.81 13.28 -8.38
C ASN A 3 2.76 12.12 -8.68
N ASN A 4 3.82 12.42 -9.44
CA ASN A 4 5.00 11.58 -9.50
C ASN A 4 5.82 11.78 -8.22
N TYR A 5 5.71 10.86 -7.26
CA TYR A 5 6.64 10.81 -6.14
C TYR A 5 7.91 10.07 -6.58
N THR A 6 8.92 10.83 -7.00
CA THR A 6 10.30 10.32 -7.09
C THR A 6 11.03 10.65 -5.79
N TYR A 7 11.40 9.62 -5.03
CA TYR A 7 12.24 9.76 -3.85
C TYR A 7 13.71 9.78 -4.26
N THR A 8 14.34 10.95 -4.20
CA THR A 8 15.79 11.12 -4.39
C THR A 8 16.48 11.19 -3.02
N ASN A 9 17.42 10.29 -2.75
CA ASN A 9 18.24 10.31 -1.53
C ASN A 9 19.55 11.07 -1.77
N TYR A 10 19.90 11.98 -0.86
CA TYR A 10 21.26 12.50 -0.71
C TYR A 10 22.02 11.63 0.30
N ARG A 11 23.07 10.93 -0.15
CA ARG A 11 24.12 10.40 0.74
C ARG A 11 25.41 11.16 0.44
N GLN A 12 26.02 11.71 1.49
CA GLN A 12 27.36 12.31 1.47
C GLN A 12 28.34 11.28 0.92
N ILE A 13 28.96 11.59 -0.22
CA ILE A 13 30.04 10.80 -0.80
C ILE A 13 31.31 11.22 -0.06
N ILE A 14 31.92 10.31 0.70
CA ILE A 14 33.32 10.49 1.10
C ILE A 14 34.14 10.06 -0.13
N PRO A 15 34.96 10.92 -0.75
CA PRO A 15 35.75 10.52 -1.90
C PRO A 15 36.89 9.61 -1.45
N ASP A 16 36.90 8.36 -1.91
CA ASP A 16 38.11 7.54 -1.84
C ASP A 16 39.13 8.10 -2.84
N PRO A 17 40.36 8.45 -2.39
CA PRO A 17 41.38 8.95 -3.26
C PRO A 17 42.13 7.75 -3.83
N MET A 18 41.69 7.21 -4.96
CA MET A 18 42.54 6.63 -6.01
C MET A 18 41.69 5.94 -7.07
N GLY A 19 41.95 6.31 -8.33
CA GLY A 19 41.16 5.94 -9.49
C GLY A 19 41.17 4.44 -9.81
N GLY A 20 40.02 3.96 -10.26
CA GLY A 20 39.85 2.66 -10.87
C GLY A 20 38.45 2.53 -11.47
N SER A 21 38.38 2.38 -12.79
CA SER A 21 37.15 2.15 -13.53
C SER A 21 36.57 0.78 -13.17
N ILE A 22 35.33 0.73 -12.67
CA ILE A 22 34.55 -0.51 -12.59
C ILE A 22 33.28 -0.31 -13.41
N SER A 23 33.28 -0.85 -14.62
CA SER A 23 32.06 -1.25 -15.31
C SER A 23 31.46 -2.43 -14.57
N ASN A 24 30.29 -2.28 -13.95
CA ASN A 24 29.49 -3.42 -13.55
C ASN A 24 28.00 -3.19 -13.85
N GLN A 25 27.52 -4.04 -14.75
CA GLN A 25 26.13 -4.42 -14.91
C GLN A 25 25.54 -4.81 -13.55
N ASN A 26 24.23 -4.57 -13.35
CA ASN A 26 23.42 -4.91 -12.17
C ASN A 26 23.48 -3.93 -10.99
N MET A 27 22.74 -2.83 -11.07
CA MET A 27 22.05 -2.29 -9.88
C MET A 27 20.56 -2.60 -9.96
N ARG A 28 20.24 -3.87 -10.16
CA ARG A 28 18.95 -4.44 -9.75
C ARG A 28 19.10 -4.80 -8.27
N GLY A 29 19.07 -3.81 -7.39
CA GLY A 29 19.45 -4.06 -6.00
C GLY A 29 19.51 -2.82 -5.10
N THR A 30 18.54 -1.92 -5.18
CA THR A 30 18.17 -1.14 -4.00
C THR A 30 16.84 -1.66 -3.52
N THR A 31 16.90 -2.81 -2.83
CA THR A 31 15.86 -3.25 -1.92
C THR A 31 15.80 -2.27 -0.75
N ASN A 32 15.36 -1.04 -1.02
CA ASN A 32 14.90 -0.13 -0.01
C ASN A 32 13.47 -0.57 0.33
N ASN A 33 13.34 -1.76 0.92
CA ASN A 33 12.08 -2.24 1.48
C ASN A 33 11.76 -1.38 2.69
N LEU A 34 11.27 -0.18 2.44
CA LEU A 34 10.49 0.53 3.43
C LEU A 34 9.25 -0.33 3.66
N GLU A 35 9.11 -0.91 4.85
CA GLU A 35 7.92 -1.63 5.29
C GLU A 35 6.76 -0.63 5.39
N SER A 36 6.14 -0.31 4.24
CA SER A 36 4.97 0.54 4.17
C SER A 36 3.70 -0.31 4.25
N LEU A 37 2.66 0.23 4.90
CA LEU A 37 1.34 -0.39 4.94
C LEU A 37 0.83 -0.70 3.53
N GLN A 38 1.05 0.21 2.57
CA GLN A 38 0.71 0.00 1.17
C GLN A 38 1.38 -1.26 0.59
N ASN A 39 2.69 -1.43 0.79
CA ASN A 39 3.41 -2.60 0.28
C ASN A 39 2.88 -3.88 0.92
N PHE A 40 2.65 -3.87 2.23
CA PHE A 40 2.06 -5.02 2.92
C PHE A 40 0.69 -5.39 2.36
N LEU A 41 -0.21 -4.41 2.18
CA LEU A 41 -1.55 -4.65 1.64
C LEU A 41 -1.51 -5.09 0.17
N ALA A 42 -0.61 -4.53 -0.64
CA ALA A 42 -0.43 -4.91 -2.04
C ALA A 42 0.00 -6.39 -2.18
N LEU A 43 0.82 -6.91 -1.26
CA LEU A 43 1.17 -8.34 -1.22
C LEU A 43 -0.01 -9.26 -0.87
N ASN A 44 -1.15 -8.70 -0.43
CA ASN A 44 -2.35 -9.45 -0.07
C ASN A 44 -3.52 -9.24 -1.06
N ILE A 45 -3.28 -8.65 -2.24
CA ILE A 45 -4.26 -8.62 -3.34
C ILE A 45 -4.73 -10.05 -3.64
N GLY A 46 -6.02 -10.23 -3.86
CA GLY A 46 -6.68 -11.52 -4.08
C GLY A 46 -7.12 -12.24 -2.81
N LYS A 47 -6.74 -11.77 -1.61
CA LYS A 47 -7.27 -12.32 -0.35
C LYS A 47 -8.64 -11.75 -0.01
N ASN A 48 -9.50 -12.60 0.53
CA ASN A 48 -10.76 -12.18 1.12
C ASN A 48 -10.51 -11.59 2.51
N VAL A 49 -11.05 -10.39 2.77
CA VAL A 49 -10.82 -9.65 4.02
C VAL A 49 -12.09 -9.05 4.55
N SER A 50 -12.09 -8.75 5.86
CA SER A 50 -13.07 -7.90 6.52
C SER A 50 -12.37 -6.65 7.07
N LEU A 51 -12.78 -5.48 6.57
CA LEU A 51 -12.31 -4.17 6.99
C LEU A 51 -13.29 -3.57 8.01
N TYR A 52 -12.79 -3.26 9.21
CA TYR A 52 -13.57 -2.61 10.25
C TYR A 52 -13.29 -1.11 10.20
N THR A 53 -14.36 -0.30 10.08
CA THR A 53 -14.22 1.14 9.84
C THR A 53 -14.97 1.98 10.87
N SER A 54 -14.43 3.16 11.19
CA SER A 54 -15.03 4.10 12.14
C SER A 54 -15.36 5.44 11.49
N TYR A 55 -16.61 5.61 11.04
CA TYR A 55 -17.13 6.90 10.55
C TYR A 55 -17.89 7.63 11.67
N SER A 56 -17.18 8.36 12.52
CA SER A 56 -17.72 8.98 13.75
C SER A 56 -18.92 9.90 13.53
N ASN A 57 -18.95 10.61 12.40
CA ASN A 57 -19.99 11.60 12.08
C ASN A 57 -21.13 11.02 11.25
N SER A 58 -21.09 9.72 10.95
CA SER A 58 -22.12 9.05 10.16
C SER A 58 -23.04 8.22 11.05
N ILE A 59 -24.35 8.28 10.81
CA ILE A 59 -25.33 7.43 11.48
C ILE A 59 -25.47 6.09 10.75
N GLU A 60 -25.57 6.15 9.42
CA GLU A 60 -25.78 4.97 8.57
C GLU A 60 -24.53 4.09 8.44
N TRP A 61 -23.35 4.70 8.52
CA TRP A 61 -22.08 4.03 8.24
C TRP A 61 -21.21 3.83 9.48
N LYS A 62 -21.72 4.15 10.68
CA LYS A 62 -20.99 3.98 11.93
C LYS A 62 -20.58 2.51 12.14
N ASN A 63 -19.31 2.26 12.40
CA ASN A 63 -18.76 0.92 12.69
C ASN A 63 -19.04 -0.11 11.59
N LYS A 64 -19.12 0.33 10.33
CA LYS A 64 -19.45 -0.57 9.23
C LYS A 64 -18.29 -1.52 8.95
N ILE A 65 -18.66 -2.77 8.65
CA ILE A 65 -17.72 -3.81 8.23
C ILE A 65 -17.90 -4.00 6.73
N PHE A 66 -16.83 -3.84 5.97
CA PHE A 66 -16.79 -4.16 4.54
C PHE A 66 -16.08 -5.49 4.36
N THR A 67 -16.70 -6.42 3.63
CA THR A 67 -16.13 -7.74 3.35
C THR A 67 -16.05 -7.95 1.86
N GLY A 68 -14.93 -8.49 1.39
CA GLY A 68 -14.72 -8.74 -0.03
C GLY A 68 -13.27 -9.12 -0.32
N THR A 69 -12.98 -9.32 -1.59
CA THR A 69 -11.63 -9.65 -2.07
C THR A 69 -10.86 -8.39 -2.41
N ILE A 70 -9.63 -8.24 -1.91
CA ILE A 70 -8.78 -7.09 -2.27
C ILE A 70 -8.47 -7.16 -3.77
N SER A 71 -8.93 -6.19 -4.56
CA SER A 71 -8.66 -6.12 -5.99
C SER A 71 -7.54 -5.13 -6.32
N GLU A 72 -7.39 -4.06 -5.52
CA GLU A 72 -6.38 -3.02 -5.72
C GLU A 72 -6.02 -2.34 -4.39
N VAL A 73 -4.79 -1.82 -4.27
CA VAL A 73 -4.32 -1.05 -3.13
C VAL A 73 -3.60 0.21 -3.62
N GLY A 74 -4.16 1.37 -3.27
CA GLY A 74 -3.56 2.67 -3.51
C GLY A 74 -2.68 3.14 -2.34
N SER A 75 -2.19 4.37 -2.42
CA SER A 75 -1.45 5.00 -1.31
C SER A 75 -2.30 5.21 -0.05
N ASP A 76 -3.60 5.40 -0.25
CA ASP A 76 -4.56 5.87 0.76
C ASP A 76 -5.92 5.17 0.68
N TYR A 77 -6.06 4.17 -0.21
CA TYR A 77 -7.29 3.39 -0.36
C TYR A 77 -7.05 1.90 -0.57
N ILE A 78 -8.08 1.10 -0.29
CA ILE A 78 -8.21 -0.31 -0.60
C ILE A 78 -9.47 -0.47 -1.46
N LEU A 79 -9.36 -1.14 -2.61
CA LEU A 79 -10.51 -1.53 -3.41
C LEU A 79 -10.88 -2.97 -3.08
N LEU A 80 -12.12 -3.17 -2.66
CA LEU A 80 -12.70 -4.50 -2.46
C LEU A 80 -13.66 -4.83 -3.59
N ASN A 81 -13.60 -6.05 -4.09
CA ASN A 81 -14.71 -6.65 -4.82
C ASN A 81 -15.63 -7.35 -3.81
N ASP A 82 -16.85 -6.83 -3.64
CA ASP A 82 -17.88 -7.47 -2.81
C ASP A 82 -18.65 -8.49 -3.63
N ASP A 83 -18.33 -9.77 -3.40
CA ASP A 83 -18.90 -10.92 -4.12
C ASP A 83 -20.43 -11.02 -3.94
N LYS A 84 -21.00 -10.45 -2.86
CA LYS A 84 -22.45 -10.52 -2.60
C LYS A 84 -23.23 -9.49 -3.39
N SER A 85 -22.70 -8.27 -3.48
CA SER A 85 -23.38 -7.16 -4.14
C SER A 85 -22.92 -6.93 -5.58
N ASN A 86 -21.87 -7.64 -6.03
CA ASN A 86 -21.22 -7.47 -7.33
C ASN A 86 -20.80 -6.00 -7.55
N LYS A 87 -20.31 -5.36 -6.50
CA LYS A 87 -19.85 -3.97 -6.50
C LYS A 87 -18.38 -3.91 -6.10
N ASN A 88 -17.66 -3.00 -6.76
CA ASN A 88 -16.35 -2.58 -6.29
C ASN A 88 -16.54 -1.45 -5.27
N VAL A 89 -16.00 -1.63 -4.07
CA VAL A 89 -16.12 -0.68 -2.97
C VAL A 89 -14.73 -0.15 -2.65
N LEU A 90 -14.52 1.15 -2.87
CA LEU A 90 -13.30 1.84 -2.48
C LEU A 90 -13.42 2.31 -1.04
N ILE A 91 -12.47 1.90 -0.21
CA ILE A 91 -12.39 2.26 1.22
C ILE A 91 -11.12 3.06 1.46
N TRP A 92 -11.26 4.21 2.13
CA TRP A 92 -10.11 5.01 2.54
C TRP A 92 -9.38 4.34 3.71
N ILE A 93 -8.07 4.15 3.60
CA ILE A 93 -7.24 3.49 4.63
C ILE A 93 -7.35 4.22 5.97
N TYR A 94 -7.43 5.55 5.98
CA TYR A 94 -7.55 6.33 7.21
C TYR A 94 -8.82 6.01 8.02
N SER A 95 -9.85 5.46 7.36
CA SER A 95 -11.10 5.09 8.02
C SER A 95 -11.10 3.65 8.57
N VAL A 96 -10.06 2.87 8.30
CA VAL A 96 -9.93 1.46 8.71
C VAL A 96 -9.22 1.38 10.05
N ASP A 97 -9.88 0.79 11.04
CA ASP A 97 -9.31 0.56 12.37
C ASP A 97 -8.43 -0.70 12.38
N PHE A 98 -8.91 -1.78 11.75
CA PHE A 98 -8.17 -3.02 11.59
C PHE A 98 -8.73 -3.88 10.44
N ILE A 99 -7.93 -4.87 10.04
CA ILE A 99 -8.21 -5.77 8.91
C ILE A 99 -8.10 -7.21 9.39
N ILE A 100 -9.13 -8.01 9.13
CA ILE A 100 -9.09 -9.47 9.28
C ILE A 100 -8.88 -10.09 7.90
N PHE A 101 -7.87 -10.94 7.77
CA PHE A 101 -7.65 -11.77 6.59
C PHE A 101 -8.34 -13.11 6.81
N ASN A 102 -9.32 -13.42 5.96
CA ASN A 102 -10.08 -14.66 6.06
C ASN A 102 -9.27 -15.80 5.41
N ASN A 103 -9.17 -16.94 6.10
CA ASN A 103 -8.42 -18.13 5.68
C ASN A 103 -9.32 -19.15 4.99
#